data_AF-A0A916YR12-F1
#
_entry.id   AF-A0A916YR12-F1
#
_cell.length_a   1.000
_cell.length_b   1.000
_cell.length_c   1.000
_cell.angle_alpha   90.00
_cell.angle_beta   90.00
_cell.angle_gamma   90.00
#
_symmetry.space_group_name_H-M   'P 1'
#
loop_
_entity.id
_entity.type
_entity.pdbx_description
1 polymer ?
#
loop_
_entity_poly.entity_id
_entity_poly.type
_entity_poly.pdbx_seq_one_letter_code
_entity_poly.pdbx_strand_id
1 'polypeptide(L)'
;MKDPVSAELRELAERLIKVAELQANIVIPAIASSNMHKETNLDDEYLASIAKDELKRRNNRRNHLPEFLFSEGGWQILLEMFICEQAGRPVTVKRACIASGCPPTTALRYIAILIENSLIYRTNTNSDRRTKHLILTEKGKRAMRSSLMEIL
;
A
#
# COMPACT_ATOMS: atom_id res chain seq x y z
N MET A 1 32.81 -34.52 -37.50
CA MET A 1 33.70 -33.48 -36.96
C MET A 1 32.86 -32.71 -35.95
N LYS A 2 33.12 -32.87 -34.65
CA LYS A 2 32.27 -32.34 -33.58
C LYS A 2 32.58 -30.85 -33.46
N ASP A 3 31.60 -29.98 -33.76
CA ASP A 3 31.82 -28.54 -33.81
C ASP A 3 32.35 -28.01 -32.46
N PRO A 4 33.56 -27.43 -32.40
CA PRO A 4 34.14 -26.94 -31.15
C PRO A 4 33.26 -25.86 -30.49
N VAL A 5 32.56 -25.07 -31.32
CA VAL A 5 31.58 -24.07 -30.91
C VAL A 5 30.42 -24.69 -30.12
N SER A 6 30.01 -25.92 -30.46
CA SER A 6 28.90 -26.60 -29.76
C SER A 6 29.31 -27.10 -28.36
N ALA A 7 30.60 -27.38 -28.16
CA ALA A 7 31.14 -27.77 -26.86
C ALA A 7 31.30 -26.55 -25.94
N GLU A 8 31.83 -25.44 -26.47
CA GLU A 8 31.98 -24.17 -25.75
C GLU A 8 30.62 -23.60 -25.33
N LEU A 9 29.60 -23.67 -26.21
CA LEU A 9 28.24 -23.23 -25.88
C LEU A 9 27.59 -24.07 -24.77
N ARG A 10 27.86 -25.38 -24.74
CA ARG A 10 27.39 -26.27 -23.66
C ARG A 10 28.07 -25.96 -22.33
N GLU A 11 29.37 -25.76 -22.35
CA GLU A 11 30.15 -25.43 -21.16
C GLU A 11 29.72 -24.08 -20.57
N LEU A 12 29.47 -23.09 -21.42
CA LEU A 12 28.96 -21.79 -20.98
C LEU A 12 27.54 -21.90 -20.38
N ALA A 13 26.67 -22.72 -20.97
CA ALA A 13 25.32 -22.97 -20.46
C ALA A 13 25.35 -23.65 -19.07
N GLU A 14 26.20 -24.65 -18.86
CA GLU A 14 26.37 -25.31 -17.57
C GLU A 14 26.88 -24.35 -16.49
N ARG A 15 27.83 -23.48 -16.83
CA ARG A 15 28.34 -22.45 -15.90
C ARG A 15 27.27 -21.44 -15.49
N LEU A 16 26.38 -21.05 -16.41
CA LEU A 16 25.29 -20.12 -16.11
C LEU A 16 24.21 -20.74 -15.21
N ILE A 17 23.87 -22.02 -15.40
CA ILE A 17 22.96 -22.76 -14.52
C ILE A 17 23.52 -22.80 -13.11
N LYS A 18 24.81 -23.13 -12.97
CA LYS A 18 25.47 -23.20 -11.66
C LYS A 18 25.53 -21.85 -10.94
N VAL A 19 25.73 -20.75 -11.68
CA VAL A 19 25.66 -19.39 -11.11
C VAL A 19 24.24 -19.05 -10.70
N ALA A 20 23.22 -19.42 -11.48
CA ALA A 20 21.81 -19.21 -11.14
C ALA A 20 21.40 -19.98 -9.87
N GLU A 21 21.86 -21.22 -9.71
CA GLU A 21 21.64 -22.03 -8.50
C GLU A 21 22.33 -21.43 -7.27
N LEU A 22 23.53 -20.87 -7.44
CA LEU A 22 24.26 -20.18 -6.36
C LEU A 22 23.61 -18.82 -6.01
N GLN A 23 22.91 -18.18 -6.95
CA GLN A 23 22.14 -16.96 -6.71
C GLN A 23 20.74 -17.21 -6.14
N ALA A 24 20.27 -18.45 -6.08
CA ALA A 24 18.97 -18.80 -5.47
C ALA A 24 18.90 -18.49 -3.96
N ASN A 25 20.02 -18.14 -3.31
CA ASN A 25 20.06 -17.70 -1.91
C ASN A 25 20.13 -16.17 -1.74
N ILE A 26 20.07 -15.38 -2.82
CA ILE A 26 20.04 -13.91 -2.79
C ILE A 26 19.01 -13.38 -3.82
N VAL A 27 17.74 -13.45 -3.43
CA VAL A 27 16.55 -12.67 -3.87
C VAL A 27 16.48 -12.19 -5.32
N ILE A 28 15.62 -12.84 -6.14
CA ILE A 28 14.60 -12.17 -7.00
C ILE A 28 13.39 -13.11 -7.19
N PRO A 29 12.19 -12.84 -6.62
CA PRO A 29 10.96 -13.47 -7.07
C PRO A 29 10.33 -12.59 -8.15
N ALA A 30 10.55 -12.95 -9.42
CA ALA A 30 9.79 -12.42 -10.54
C ALA A 30 9.33 -13.60 -11.42
N ILE A 31 8.00 -13.71 -11.54
CA ILE A 31 7.22 -14.41 -12.56
C ILE A 31 6.89 -15.89 -12.26
N ALA A 32 5.86 -16.08 -11.44
CA ALA A 32 4.83 -17.09 -11.66
C ALA A 32 3.45 -16.45 -11.39
N SER A 33 2.72 -16.14 -12.46
CA SER A 33 1.38 -15.58 -12.41
C SER A 33 0.34 -16.60 -11.93
N SER A 34 -0.74 -16.06 -11.36
CA SER A 34 -2.00 -16.72 -10.94
C SER A 34 -1.98 -17.50 -9.62
N ASN A 35 -1.88 -16.77 -8.51
CA ASN A 35 -2.64 -17.06 -7.28
C ASN A 35 -2.68 -15.79 -6.42
N MET A 36 -3.81 -15.08 -6.49
CA MET A 36 -4.09 -13.83 -5.78
C MET A 36 -4.46 -14.10 -4.31
N HIS A 37 -3.60 -14.84 -3.61
CA HIS A 37 -3.72 -15.07 -2.19
C HIS A 37 -2.94 -13.98 -1.46
N LYS A 38 -3.68 -13.18 -0.68
CA LYS A 38 -3.15 -12.33 0.40
C LYS A 38 -2.19 -13.17 1.24
N GLU A 39 -0.88 -13.01 1.04
CA GLU A 39 0.05 -13.14 2.14
C GLU A 39 -0.21 -11.95 3.04
N THR A 40 -1.16 -12.11 3.96
CA THR A 40 -1.35 -11.17 5.05
C THR A 40 -0.05 -11.19 5.84
N ASN A 41 0.80 -10.18 5.65
CA ASN A 41 1.99 -10.03 6.47
C ASN A 41 1.48 -9.82 7.91
N LEU A 42 1.79 -10.73 8.85
CA LEU A 42 1.29 -10.67 10.23
C LEU A 42 1.57 -9.29 10.87
N ASP A 43 2.67 -8.66 10.46
CA ASP A 43 3.05 -7.32 10.85
C ASP A 43 2.03 -6.26 10.37
N ASP A 44 1.51 -6.39 9.16
CA ASP A 44 0.54 -5.46 8.59
C ASP A 44 -0.84 -5.57 9.24
N GLU A 45 -1.25 -6.78 9.62
CA GLU A 45 -2.50 -7.00 10.34
C GLU A 45 -2.44 -6.40 11.75
N TYR A 46 -1.32 -6.58 12.44
CA TYR A 46 -1.05 -5.92 13.70
C TYR A 46 -1.05 -4.40 13.56
N LEU A 47 -0.32 -3.85 12.58
CA LEU A 47 -0.30 -2.40 12.32
C LEU A 47 -1.69 -1.85 11.95
N ALA A 48 -2.53 -2.62 11.26
CA ALA A 48 -3.91 -2.22 10.99
C ALA A 48 -4.77 -2.17 12.25
N SER A 49 -4.47 -2.99 13.27
CA SER A 49 -5.11 -2.87 14.58
C SER A 49 -4.71 -1.58 15.28
N ILE A 50 -3.42 -1.22 15.25
CA ILE A 50 -2.90 0.05 15.78
C ILE A 50 -3.54 1.25 15.05
N ALA A 51 -3.66 1.17 13.73
CA ALA A 51 -4.32 2.20 12.94
C ALA A 51 -5.79 2.39 13.33
N LYS A 52 -6.53 1.30 13.59
CA LYS A 52 -7.92 1.37 14.09
C LYS A 52 -7.99 2.03 15.46
N ASP A 53 -7.11 1.66 16.37
CA ASP A 53 -7.08 2.22 17.72
C ASP A 53 -6.73 3.70 17.71
N GLU A 54 -5.78 4.12 16.88
CA GLU A 54 -5.43 5.52 16.70
C GLU A 54 -6.59 6.33 16.11
N LEU A 55 -7.26 5.80 15.08
CA LEU A 55 -8.44 6.46 14.51
C LEU A 55 -9.58 6.57 15.55
N LYS A 56 -9.79 5.53 16.36
CA LYS A 56 -10.76 5.53 17.46
C LYS A 56 -10.43 6.57 18.52
N ARG A 57 -9.17 6.64 18.97
CA ARG A 57 -8.69 7.66 19.92
C ARG A 57 -8.98 9.06 19.39
N ARG A 58 -8.68 9.32 18.12
CA ARG A 58 -8.94 10.61 17.46
C ARG A 58 -10.42 10.96 17.40
N ASN A 59 -11.27 10.00 17.02
CA ASN A 59 -12.71 10.20 16.96
C ASN A 59 -13.32 10.43 18.34
N ASN A 60 -12.83 9.76 19.38
CA ASN A 60 -13.28 10.01 20.75
C ASN A 60 -13.07 11.45 21.20
N ARG A 61 -11.94 12.08 20.81
CA ARG A 61 -11.69 13.50 21.13
C ARG A 61 -12.78 14.42 20.58
N ARG A 62 -13.34 14.10 19.41
CA ARG A 62 -14.40 14.89 18.75
C ARG A 62 -15.75 14.79 19.44
N ASN A 63 -15.97 13.77 20.26
CA ASN A 63 -17.18 13.67 21.09
C ASN A 63 -17.17 14.68 22.26
N HIS A 64 -16.00 15.22 22.60
CA HIS A 64 -15.80 16.07 23.77
C HIS A 64 -15.30 17.47 23.43
N LEU A 65 -14.73 17.67 22.24
CA LEU A 65 -14.09 18.91 21.81
C LEU A 65 -14.58 19.34 20.43
N PRO A 66 -14.66 20.66 20.16
CA PRO A 66 -15.13 21.15 18.87
C PRO A 66 -14.18 20.76 17.73
N GLU A 67 -14.77 20.44 16.58
CA GLU A 67 -14.07 19.87 15.41
C GLU A 67 -12.93 20.75 14.88
N PHE A 68 -13.03 22.09 14.98
CA PHE A 68 -12.02 23.01 14.44
C PHE A 68 -10.66 22.92 15.14
N LEU A 69 -10.58 22.27 16.31
CA LEU A 69 -9.32 22.04 17.03
C LEU A 69 -8.47 20.92 16.39
N PHE A 70 -9.02 20.15 15.47
CA PHE A 70 -8.34 19.01 14.85
C PHE A 70 -8.09 19.27 13.37
N SER A 71 -6.82 19.39 12.97
CA SER A 71 -6.41 19.70 11.59
C SER A 71 -5.63 18.56 10.91
N GLU A 72 -6.06 17.31 11.11
CA GLU A 72 -5.29 16.12 10.71
C GLU A 72 -6.04 15.24 9.69
N GLY A 73 -6.79 15.86 8.77
CA GLY A 73 -7.63 15.14 7.80
C GLY A 73 -6.83 14.23 6.85
N GLY A 74 -5.64 14.65 6.42
CA GLY A 74 -4.75 13.83 5.58
C GLY A 74 -4.29 12.56 6.29
N TRP A 75 -3.94 12.65 7.58
CA TRP A 75 -3.55 11.50 8.38
C TRP A 75 -4.71 10.53 8.59
N GLN A 76 -5.91 11.03 8.87
CA GLN A 76 -7.11 10.18 9.02
C GLN A 76 -7.47 9.45 7.71
N ILE A 77 -7.30 10.10 6.55
CA ILE A 77 -7.45 9.43 5.25
C ILE A 77 -6.47 8.28 5.11
N LEU A 78 -5.20 8.49 5.45
CA LEU A 78 -4.16 7.46 5.33
C LEU A 78 -4.41 6.27 6.27
N LEU A 79 -4.82 6.53 7.52
CA LEU A 79 -5.24 5.49 8.47
C LEU A 79 -6.38 4.65 7.90
N GLU A 80 -7.45 5.29 7.42
CA GLU A 80 -8.59 4.59 6.82
C GLU A 80 -8.17 3.76 5.60
N MET A 81 -7.31 4.32 4.74
CA MET A 81 -6.82 3.61 3.56
C MET A 81 -6.01 2.38 3.92
N PHE A 82 -5.13 2.47 4.93
CA PHE A 82 -4.35 1.33 5.40
C PHE A 82 -5.25 0.22 5.97
N ILE A 83 -6.23 0.59 6.80
CA ILE A 83 -7.22 -0.36 7.37
C ILE A 83 -8.03 -1.04 6.27
N CYS A 84 -8.49 -0.28 5.27
CA CYS A 84 -9.27 -0.79 4.15
C CYS A 84 -8.46 -1.71 3.23
N GLU A 85 -7.21 -1.35 2.92
CA GLU A 85 -6.32 -2.18 2.11
C GLU A 85 -6.08 -3.55 2.76
N GLN A 86 -5.78 -3.59 4.06
CA GLN A 86 -5.63 -4.86 4.78
C GLN A 86 -6.93 -5.67 4.81
N ALA A 87 -8.08 -5.00 4.90
CA ALA A 87 -9.39 -5.64 4.76
C ALA A 87 -9.72 -6.07 3.32
N GLY A 88 -8.89 -5.77 2.31
CA GLY A 88 -9.18 -6.04 0.89
C GLY A 88 -10.35 -5.22 0.35
N ARG A 89 -10.64 -4.06 0.95
CA ARG A 89 -11.76 -3.19 0.60
C ARG A 89 -11.24 -1.95 -0.13
N PRO A 90 -11.75 -1.64 -1.33
CA PRO A 90 -11.30 -0.45 -2.03
C PRO A 90 -11.87 0.82 -1.35
N VAL A 91 -11.07 1.89 -1.30
CA VAL A 91 -11.50 3.17 -0.74
C VAL A 91 -12.00 4.08 -1.85
N THR A 92 -13.25 4.54 -1.75
CA THR A 92 -13.78 5.57 -2.66
C THR A 92 -13.38 6.96 -2.18
N VAL A 93 -13.37 7.94 -3.08
CA VAL A 93 -13.20 9.35 -2.69
C VAL A 93 -14.22 9.77 -1.63
N LYS A 94 -15.49 9.34 -1.76
CA LYS A 94 -16.53 9.63 -0.76
C LYS A 94 -16.17 9.08 0.62
N ARG A 95 -15.67 7.84 0.70
CA ARG A 95 -15.24 7.22 1.95
C ARG A 95 -14.06 7.96 2.56
N ALA A 96 -13.06 8.33 1.75
CA ALA A 96 -11.93 9.13 2.21
C ALA A 96 -12.38 10.51 2.73
N CYS A 97 -13.34 11.17 2.08
CA CYS A 97 -13.90 12.43 2.59
C CYS A 97 -14.56 12.25 3.96
N ILE A 98 -15.38 11.21 4.13
CA ILE A 98 -16.01 10.91 5.43
C ILE A 98 -14.94 10.62 6.49
N ALA A 99 -13.95 9.78 6.15
CA ALA A 99 -12.90 9.38 7.08
C ALA A 99 -11.97 10.54 7.48
N SER A 100 -11.75 11.52 6.60
CA SER A 100 -10.98 12.72 6.93
C SER A 100 -11.58 13.51 8.10
N GLY A 101 -12.89 13.38 8.30
CA GLY A 101 -13.63 14.06 9.33
C GLY A 101 -13.66 15.59 9.19
N CYS A 102 -13.26 16.14 8.05
CA CYS A 102 -13.28 17.56 7.75
C CYS A 102 -14.33 17.89 6.66
N PRO A 103 -14.64 19.18 6.41
CA PRO A 103 -15.56 19.56 5.33
C PRO A 103 -15.11 19.00 3.97
N PRO A 104 -16.05 18.60 3.07
CA PRO A 104 -15.71 17.89 1.83
C PRO A 104 -14.65 18.57 0.95
N THR A 105 -14.69 19.90 0.81
CA THR A 105 -13.70 20.68 0.04
C THR A 105 -12.31 20.61 0.66
N THR A 106 -12.23 20.58 1.99
CA THR A 106 -10.96 20.42 2.73
C THR A 106 -10.41 19.01 2.57
N ALA A 107 -11.28 18.00 2.61
CA ALA A 107 -10.89 16.60 2.38
C ALA A 107 -10.32 16.40 0.97
N LEU A 108 -10.96 16.99 -0.04
CA LEU A 108 -10.47 16.94 -1.42
C LEU A 108 -9.09 17.60 -1.58
N ARG A 109 -8.83 18.70 -0.84
CA ARG A 109 -7.50 19.31 -0.80
C ARG A 109 -6.45 18.37 -0.18
N TYR A 110 -6.78 17.69 0.92
CA TYR A 110 -5.88 16.66 1.48
C TYR A 110 -5.63 15.52 0.50
N ILE A 111 -6.65 15.01 -0.18
CA ILE A 111 -6.49 13.99 -1.21
C ILE A 111 -5.53 14.46 -2.31
N ALA A 112 -5.67 15.71 -2.78
CA ALA A 112 -4.77 16.28 -3.78
C ALA A 112 -3.31 16.33 -3.26
N ILE A 113 -3.09 16.81 -2.03
CA ILE A 113 -1.76 16.84 -1.39
C ILE A 113 -1.16 15.43 -1.27
N LEU A 114 -1.95 14.44 -0.86
CA LEU A 114 -1.49 13.06 -0.75
C LEU A 114 -1.11 12.45 -2.11
N ILE A 115 -1.83 12.80 -3.18
CA ILE A 115 -1.51 12.39 -4.55
C ILE A 115 -0.22 13.07 -5.02
N GLU A 116 -0.10 14.38 -4.82
CA GLU A 116 1.08 15.17 -5.19
C GLU A 116 2.35 14.64 -4.50
N ASN A 117 2.23 14.21 -3.25
CA ASN A 117 3.32 13.60 -2.49
C ASN A 117 3.55 12.11 -2.81
N SER A 118 2.83 11.56 -3.80
CA SER A 118 2.92 10.16 -4.22
C SER A 118 2.67 9.16 -3.08
N LEU A 119 1.81 9.51 -2.12
CA LEU A 119 1.39 8.61 -1.03
C LEU A 119 0.18 7.76 -1.44
N ILE A 120 -0.68 8.32 -2.29
CA ILE A 120 -1.83 7.63 -2.86
C ILE A 120 -1.92 7.91 -4.36
N TYR A 121 -2.64 7.08 -5.08
CA TYR A 121 -3.03 7.35 -6.46
C TYR A 121 -4.51 7.03 -6.68
N ARG A 122 -5.06 7.58 -7.77
CA ARG A 122 -6.46 7.41 -8.14
C ARG A 122 -6.59 6.39 -9.26
N THR A 123 -7.53 5.46 -9.14
CA THR A 123 -7.88 4.51 -10.19
C THR A 123 -9.37 4.59 -10.54
N ASN A 124 -9.71 4.26 -11.78
CA ASN A 124 -11.09 4.12 -12.24
C ASN A 124 -11.43 2.62 -12.24
N THR A 125 -12.60 2.25 -11.72
CA THR A 125 -13.11 0.87 -11.88
C THR A 125 -13.56 0.63 -13.31
N ASN A 126 -13.21 -0.53 -13.86
CA ASN A 126 -13.56 -0.92 -15.22
C ASN A 126 -15.08 -1.17 -15.39
N SER A 127 -15.79 -1.48 -14.29
CA SER A 127 -17.23 -1.76 -14.30
C SER A 127 -18.13 -0.53 -14.16
N ASP A 128 -17.61 0.58 -13.65
CA ASP A 128 -18.37 1.83 -13.51
C ASP A 128 -17.42 3.03 -13.50
N ARG A 129 -17.46 3.82 -14.58
CA ARG A 129 -16.66 5.05 -14.77
C ARG A 129 -16.99 6.14 -13.75
N ARG A 130 -18.03 5.98 -12.93
CA ARG A 130 -18.47 6.99 -11.96
C ARG A 130 -17.78 6.88 -10.61
N THR A 131 -17.32 5.69 -10.22
CA THR A 131 -16.70 5.48 -8.90
C THR A 131 -15.18 5.53 -8.99
N LYS A 132 -14.59 6.60 -8.46
CA LYS A 132 -13.14 6.75 -8.42
C LYS A 132 -12.61 6.22 -7.09
N HIS A 133 -11.66 5.30 -7.17
CA HIS A 133 -11.02 4.67 -6.01
C HIS A 133 -9.65 5.27 -5.75
N LEU A 134 -9.24 5.21 -4.50
CA LEU A 134 -7.93 5.61 -4.01
C LEU A 134 -7.19 4.37 -3.55
N ILE A 135 -5.91 4.29 -3.89
CA ILE A 135 -5.02 3.19 -3.52
C ILE A 135 -3.74 3.78 -2.92
N LEU A 136 -3.21 3.15 -1.87
CA LEU A 136 -1.90 3.50 -1.32
C LEU A 136 -0.80 3.12 -2.32
N THR A 137 0.13 4.04 -2.58
CA THR A 137 1.36 3.66 -3.30
C THR A 137 2.25 2.85 -2.37
N GLU A 138 3.26 2.16 -2.91
CA GLU A 138 4.28 1.51 -2.08
C GLU A 138 5.01 2.50 -1.16
N LYS A 139 5.20 3.75 -1.60
CA LYS A 139 5.71 4.83 -0.75
C LYS A 139 4.78 5.12 0.42
N GLY A 140 3.47 5.24 0.15
CA GLY A 140 2.44 5.45 1.17
C GLY A 140 2.38 4.31 2.18
N LYS A 141 2.41 3.05 1.72
CA LYS A 141 2.43 1.88 2.60
C LYS A 141 3.65 1.86 3.51
N ARG A 142 4.85 2.11 2.98
CA ARG A 142 6.07 2.20 3.81
C ARG A 142 5.97 3.32 4.84
N ALA A 143 5.54 4.51 4.42
CA ALA A 143 5.36 5.63 5.33
C ALA A 143 4.35 5.32 6.45
N MET A 144 3.25 4.64 6.13
CA MET A 144 2.27 4.17 7.12
C MET A 144 2.88 3.18 8.09
N ARG A 145 3.61 2.17 7.61
CA ARG A 145 4.27 1.20 8.48
C ARG A 145 5.22 1.87 9.46
N SER A 146 6.11 2.74 8.97
CA SER A 146 7.03 3.51 9.82
C SER A 146 6.29 4.35 10.85
N SER A 147 5.28 5.12 10.41
CA SER A 147 4.50 5.99 11.31
C SER A 147 3.73 5.21 12.37
N LEU A 148 3.19 4.04 12.03
CA LEU A 148 2.41 3.19 12.96
C LEU A 148 3.33 2.44 13.94
N MET A 149 4.54 2.06 13.52
CA MET A 149 5.54 1.48 14.41
C MET A 149 6.03 2.48 15.46
N GLU A 150 6.10 3.77 15.14
CA GLU A 150 6.48 4.84 16.09
C GLU A 150 5.38 5.17 17.12
N ILE A 151 4.15 4.70 16.92
CA ILE A 151 3.03 4.91 17.87
C ILE A 151 3.04 3.86 19.00
N LEU A 152 3.81 2.78 18.84
CA LEU A 152 4.02 1.74 19.85
C LEU A 152 4.99 2.23 20.94
#